data_AF-A0A2V2CDK1-F1
#
_entry.id   AF-A0A2V2CDK1-F1
#
_cell.length_a   1.000
_cell.length_b   1.000
_cell.length_c   1.000
_cell.angle_alpha   90.00
_cell.angle_beta   90.00
_cell.angle_gamma   90.00
#
_symmetry.space_group_name_H-M   'P 1'
#
loop_
_entity.id
_entity.type
_entity.pdbx_description
1 polymer ?
#
loop_
_entity_poly.entity_id
_entity_poly.type
_entity_poly.pdbx_seq_one_letter_code
_entity_poly.pdbx_strand_id
1 'polypeptide(L)' 'MINSNDTGRRPHEILLEVLGDSNIPILAEFDCCHTHPMLTLPIGCEFSLDAGEGTVMLMEPPLAD' A
#
# COMPACT_ATOMS: atom_id res chain seq x y z
N MET A 1 9.49 10.50 2.64
CA MET A 1 10.33 9.30 2.74
C MET A 1 10.12 8.72 4.14
N ILE A 2 9.45 7.56 4.25
CA ILE A 2 9.39 6.84 5.54
C ILE A 2 10.77 6.20 5.71
N ASN A 3 11.51 6.66 6.71
CA ASN A 3 12.96 6.49 6.81
C ASN A 3 13.38 5.02 6.85
N SER A 4 14.23 4.63 5.91
CA SER A 4 15.24 3.59 6.10
C SER A 4 16.14 4.05 7.25
N ASN A 5 16.24 3.31 8.35
CA ASN A 5 17.13 3.63 9.48
C ASN A 5 18.63 3.51 9.07
N ASP A 6 19.11 4.35 8.16
CA ASP A 6 20.48 4.39 7.60
C ASP A 6 20.97 3.07 6.96
N THR A 7 20.09 2.09 6.75
CA THR A 7 20.43 0.79 6.14
C THR A 7 20.47 0.82 4.61
N GLY A 8 19.96 1.90 3.99
CA GLY A 8 19.76 1.98 2.53
C GLY A 8 18.65 1.06 1.98
N ARG A 9 18.00 0.28 2.84
CA ARG A 9 16.93 -0.66 2.47
C ARG A 9 15.58 0.03 2.50
N ARG A 10 14.73 -0.25 1.52
CA ARG A 10 13.37 0.27 1.49
C ARG A 10 12.47 -0.48 2.47
N PRO A 11 11.45 0.14 3.08
CA PRO A 11 10.58 -0.53 4.04
C PRO A 11 9.97 -1.85 3.55
N HIS A 12 9.55 -1.93 2.28
CA HIS A 12 9.00 -3.17 1.74
C HIS A 12 10.04 -4.29 1.59
N GLU A 13 11.33 -3.97 1.45
CA GLU A 13 12.40 -4.98 1.40
C GLU A 13 12.63 -5.61 2.77
N ILE A 14 12.37 -4.86 3.85
CA ILE A 14 12.40 -5.37 5.22
C ILE A 14 11.13 -6.20 5.48
N LEU A 15 9.97 -5.73 5.01
CA LEU A 15 8.72 -6.48 5.10
C LEU A 15 8.81 -7.85 4.42
N LEU A 16 9.36 -7.90 3.20
CA LEU A 16 9.54 -9.14 2.45
C LEU A 16 10.48 -10.12 3.18
N GLU A 17 11.53 -9.63 3.85
CA GLU A 17 12.39 -10.46 4.69
C GLU A 17 11.62 -11.07 5.86
N VAL A 18 10.76 -10.29 6.53
CA VAL A 18 9.96 -10.76 7.67
C VAL A 18 8.89 -11.76 7.23
N LEU A 19 8.30 -11.58 6.04
CA LEU A 19 7.27 -12.46 5.49
C LEU A 19 7.79 -13.83 5.05
N GLY A 20 9.10 -13.94 4.76
CA GLY A 20 9.73 -15.19 4.32
C GLY A 20 9.09 -15.73 3.04
N ASP A 21 8.63 -16.98 3.07
CA ASP A 21 8.04 -17.67 1.92
C ASP A 21 6.54 -17.33 1.68
N SER A 22 5.98 -16.39 2.44
CA SER A 22 4.57 -15.99 2.30
C SER A 22 4.34 -15.25 0.99
N ASN A 23 3.60 -15.88 0.05
CA ASN A 23 3.27 -15.26 -1.23
C ASN A 23 1.97 -14.44 -1.14
N ILE A 24 2.10 -13.21 -0.63
CA ILE A 24 0.99 -12.24 -0.52
C ILE A 24 1.29 -11.08 -1.47
N PRO A 25 0.34 -10.65 -2.34
CA PRO A 25 0.54 -9.50 -3.20
C PRO A 25 0.66 -8.22 -2.37
N ILE A 26 1.70 -7.41 -2.64
CA ILE A 26 2.00 -6.17 -1.92
C ILE A 26 2.19 -5.05 -2.93
N LEU A 27 1.43 -3.97 -2.78
CA LEU A 27 1.65 -2.71 -3.49
C LEU A 27 2.35 -1.74 -2.53
N ALA A 28 3.64 -1.48 -2.78
CA ALA A 28 4.43 -0.51 -2.03
C ALA A 28 4.29 0.90 -2.61
N GLU A 29 4.73 1.92 -1.85
CA GLU A 29 4.80 3.32 -2.32
C GLU A 29 3.44 3.92 -2.74
N PHE A 30 2.34 3.46 -2.12
CA PHE A 30 1.01 4.02 -2.33
C PHE A 30 0.86 5.40 -1.66
N ASP A 31 0.39 6.40 -2.42
CA ASP A 31 0.28 7.80 -2.02
C ASP A 31 -0.90 8.09 -1.06
N CYS A 32 -1.05 7.32 0.00
CA CYS A 32 -2.00 7.58 1.10
C CYS A 32 -1.24 7.63 2.44
N CYS A 33 -0.15 8.39 2.47
CA CYS A 33 0.69 8.57 3.65
C CYS A 33 1.19 10.03 3.73
N HIS A 34 2.16 10.31 4.59
CA HIS A 34 2.71 11.66 4.81
C HIS A 34 3.46 12.28 3.60
N THR A 35 3.43 11.66 2.42
CA THR A 35 3.91 12.24 1.16
C THR A 35 2.87 13.16 0.54
N HIS A 36 3.31 14.06 -0.33
CA HIS A 36 2.43 14.97 -1.06
C HIS A 36 2.56 14.71 -2.57
N PRO A 37 1.45 14.57 -3.32
CA PRO A 37 0.06 14.63 -2.85
C PRO A 37 -0.33 13.40 -2.00
N MET A 38 -1.34 13.57 -1.13
CA MET A 38 -1.91 12.49 -0.31
C MET A 38 -3.33 12.21 -0.81
N LEU A 39 -3.57 10.99 -1.27
CA LEU A 39 -4.86 10.47 -1.67
C LEU A 39 -5.74 10.23 -0.43
N THR A 40 -7.04 10.49 -0.56
CA THR A 40 -8.03 10.08 0.43
C THR A 40 -8.41 8.63 0.19
N LEU A 41 -8.18 7.76 1.17
CA LEU A 41 -8.57 6.35 1.11
C LEU A 41 -9.72 6.08 2.10
N PRO A 42 -10.93 5.71 1.62
CA PRO A 42 -12.01 5.31 2.51
C PRO A 42 -11.70 3.94 3.14
N ILE A 43 -11.95 3.82 4.44
CA ILE A 43 -11.69 2.61 5.23
C ILE A 43 -13.01 1.90 5.53
N GLY A 44 -13.00 0.58 5.44
CA GLY A 44 -14.18 -0.26 5.62
C GLY A 44 -14.91 -0.58 4.32
N CYS A 45 -14.39 -0.11 3.17
CA CYS A 45 -14.92 -0.44 1.86
C CYS A 45 -14.22 -1.63 1.20
N GLU A 46 -14.88 -2.29 0.24
CA GLU A 46 -14.28 -3.28 -0.65
C GLU A 46 -13.44 -2.64 -1.76
N PHE A 47 -12.24 -3.19 -1.99
CA PHE A 47 -11.31 -2.76 -3.03
C PHE A 47 -10.80 -3.94 -3.85
N SER A 48 -10.59 -3.71 -5.15
CA SER A 48 -9.77 -4.57 -6.00
C SER A 48 -8.34 -4.04 -6.03
N LEU A 49 -7.36 -4.88 -5.73
CA LEU A 49 -5.94 -4.56 -5.79
C LEU A 49 -5.25 -5.49 -6.79
N ASP A 50 -4.60 -4.93 -7.80
CA ASP A 50 -3.69 -5.64 -8.70
C ASP A 50 -2.27 -5.12 -8.50
N ALA A 51 -1.43 -5.90 -7.82
CA ALA A 51 -0.05 -5.54 -7.54
C ALA A 51 0.88 -5.69 -8.76
N GLY A 52 0.47 -6.47 -9.78
CA GLY A 52 1.23 -6.63 -11.02
C GLY A 52 1.08 -5.42 -11.95
N GLU A 53 -0.14 -4.91 -12.07
CA GLU A 53 -0.46 -3.70 -12.84
C GLU A 53 -0.37 -2.40 -12.01
N GLY A 54 -0.23 -2.51 -10.68
CA GLY A 54 -0.11 -1.35 -9.79
C GLY A 54 -1.43 -0.58 -9.61
N THR A 55 -2.56 -1.27 -9.62
CA THR A 55 -3.89 -0.64 -9.57
C THR A 55 -4.64 -0.92 -8.26
N VAL A 56 -5.37 0.08 -7.79
CA VAL A 56 -6.30 -0.02 -6.66
C VAL A 56 -7.62 0.61 -7.08
N MET A 57 -8.70 -0.16 -7.05
CA MET A 57 -10.04 0.29 -7.45
C MET A 57 -11.02 0.12 -6.29
N LEU A 58 -11.73 1.20 -5.96
CA LEU A 58 -12.83 1.17 -5.00
C LEU A 58 -14.05 0.52 -5.67
N MET A 59 -14.57 -0.55 -5.06
CA MET A 59 -15.63 -1.38 -5.66
C MET A 59 -17.04 -0.97 -5.22
N GLU A 60 -17.15 -0.08 -4.24
CA GLU A 60 -18.42 0.37 -3.69
C GLU A 60 -18.41 1.84 -3.26
N PRO A 61 -19.58 2.50 -3.14
CA PRO A 61 -19.65 3.87 -2.64
C PRO A 61 -19.17 3.96 -1.19
N PRO A 62 -18.29 4.93 -0.85
CA PRO A 62 -17.75 5.05 0.51
C PRO A 62 -18.69 5.76 1.50
N LEU A 63 -19.81 6.28 1.00
CA LEU A 63 -20.85 6.94 1.77
C LEU A 63 -22.16 6.20 1.49
N ALA A 64 -22.84 5.75 2.54
CA ALA A 64 -24.23 5.37 2.44
C ALA A 64 -25.09 6.64 2.31
N ASP A 65 -26.20 6.52 1.59
CA ASP A 65 -27.23 7.58 1.51
C ASP A 65 -27.88 7.86 2.87
#